data_AF-A0A257AHK2-F1
#
_entry.id   AF-A0A257AHK2-F1
#
_cell.length_a   1.000
_cell.length_b   1.000
_cell.length_c   1.000
_cell.angle_alpha   90.00
_cell.angle_beta   90.00
_cell.angle_gamma   90.00
#
_symmetry.space_group_name_H-M   'P 1'
#
loop_
_entity.id
_entity.type
_entity.pdbx_description
1 polymer ?
#
loop_
_entity_poly.entity_id
_entity_poly.type
_entity_poly.pdbx_seq_one_letter_code
_entity_poly.pdbx_strand_id
1 'polypeptide(L)'
;MMLSKLICTARKIEPEMGDTAGNCIFCGEYSENGYIPGLKTNFTAYEWLQDGEIVCPYCNHMYNEQEYRKSMWVVSDKEYKKIKREEVKDLLLNPPEPPFAIYLTRTYKKQGWIRMMNKINYDQSEFFVGMDYDLIFVKSIQLNVYIPLVELLIERKIPKKEVQSGRLSPKSIEKIEMNIDVMKKVEKYANDPLWEVCVWMM
;
A
#
# COMPACT_ATOMS: atom_id res chain seq x y z
N MET A 1 17.07 0.26 6.07
CA MET A 1 16.64 -1.07 5.61
C MET A 1 15.66 -0.90 4.45
N MET A 2 15.79 -1.72 3.40
CA MET A 2 14.91 -1.70 2.22
C MET A 2 13.82 -2.76 2.29
N LEU A 3 12.72 -2.55 1.56
CA LEU A 3 11.58 -3.46 1.51
C LEU A 3 11.97 -4.90 1.16
N SER A 4 12.78 -5.08 0.12
CA SER A 4 13.17 -6.41 -0.36
C SER A 4 14.00 -7.18 0.65
N LYS A 5 14.89 -6.50 1.38
CA LYS A 5 15.64 -7.08 2.49
C LYS A 5 14.72 -7.47 3.65
N LEU A 6 13.77 -6.61 4.02
CA LEU A 6 12.79 -6.90 5.08
C LEU A 6 11.96 -8.15 4.76
N ILE A 7 11.44 -8.24 3.53
CA ILE A 7 10.66 -9.40 3.08
C ILE A 7 11.49 -10.69 3.11
N CYS A 8 12.71 -10.68 2.56
CA CYS A 8 13.54 -11.88 2.56
C CYS A 8 13.91 -12.30 3.98
N THR A 9 14.22 -11.35 4.87
CA THR A 9 14.54 -11.61 6.27
C THR A 9 13.36 -12.25 7.01
N ALA A 10 12.18 -11.63 6.93
CA ALA A 10 10.96 -12.11 7.58
C ALA A 10 10.53 -13.50 7.09
N ARG A 11 10.84 -13.82 5.84
CA ARG A 11 10.53 -15.11 5.21
C ARG A 11 11.66 -16.13 5.27
N LYS A 12 12.81 -15.76 5.86
CA LYS A 12 14.03 -16.59 5.90
C LYS A 12 14.45 -17.07 4.50
N ILE A 13 14.34 -16.17 3.53
CA ILE A 13 14.73 -16.41 2.15
C ILE A 13 16.17 -15.91 2.00
N GLU A 14 17.04 -16.80 1.56
CA GLU A 14 18.39 -16.48 1.11
C GLU A 14 18.34 -16.36 -0.42
N PRO A 15 18.38 -15.15 -0.98
CA PRO A 15 18.30 -14.98 -2.42
C PRO A 15 19.53 -15.57 -3.11
N GLU A 16 19.34 -16.11 -4.30
CA GLU A 16 20.45 -16.50 -5.18
C GLU A 16 21.30 -15.26 -5.50
N MET A 17 22.62 -15.44 -5.52
CA MET A 17 23.58 -14.39 -5.78
C MET A 17 23.91 -14.35 -7.27
N GLY A 18 23.90 -13.15 -7.85
CA GLY A 18 24.44 -12.91 -9.19
C GLY A 18 25.94 -12.64 -9.15
N ASP A 19 26.49 -12.15 -10.26
CA ASP A 19 27.92 -11.96 -10.50
C ASP A 19 28.30 -10.54 -10.97
N THR A 20 27.32 -9.63 -11.04
CA THR A 20 27.50 -8.29 -11.60
C THR A 20 27.39 -7.23 -10.52
N ALA A 21 28.41 -6.36 -10.40
CA ALA A 21 28.40 -5.26 -9.45
C ALA A 21 27.70 -4.01 -10.00
N GLY A 22 27.02 -3.23 -9.14
CA GLY A 22 26.43 -1.94 -9.51
C GLY A 22 25.33 -1.48 -8.54
N ASN A 23 24.61 -0.41 -8.91
CA ASN A 23 23.44 0.06 -8.17
C ASN A 23 22.15 -0.59 -8.66
N CYS A 24 21.26 -0.97 -7.75
CA CYS A 24 20.02 -1.65 -8.10
C CYS A 24 18.96 -0.69 -8.69
N ILE A 25 18.38 -1.04 -9.84
CA ILE A 25 17.28 -0.28 -10.47
C ILE A 25 15.98 -0.23 -9.66
N PHE A 26 15.80 -1.07 -8.63
CA PHE A 26 14.58 -1.08 -7.81
C PHE A 26 14.79 -0.35 -6.47
N CYS A 27 15.80 -0.71 -5.69
CA CYS A 27 16.04 -0.11 -4.38
C CYS A 27 17.12 0.99 -4.36
N GLY A 28 17.92 1.11 -5.42
CA GLY A 28 19.06 2.04 -5.48
C GLY A 28 20.28 1.62 -4.68
N GLU A 29 20.24 0.52 -3.92
CA GLU A 29 21.41 0.06 -3.16
C GLU A 29 22.46 -0.59 -4.07
N TYR A 30 23.73 -0.34 -3.74
CA TYR A 30 24.86 -1.03 -4.34
C TYR A 30 24.90 -2.51 -3.94
N SER A 31 25.26 -3.38 -4.88
CA SER A 31 25.48 -4.82 -4.67
C SER A 31 26.63 -5.29 -5.55
N GLU A 32 27.49 -6.14 -5.00
CA GLU A 32 28.56 -6.81 -5.77
C GLU A 32 28.04 -8.04 -6.53
N ASN A 33 26.94 -8.62 -6.07
CA ASN A 33 26.39 -9.89 -6.57
C ASN A 33 25.04 -9.69 -7.27
N GLY A 34 24.92 -8.66 -8.09
CA GLY A 34 23.70 -8.33 -8.83
C GLY A 34 23.50 -9.10 -10.13
N TYR A 35 22.35 -8.87 -10.74
CA TYR A 35 21.97 -9.41 -12.04
C TYR A 35 21.84 -8.30 -13.07
N ILE A 36 22.17 -8.61 -14.33
CA ILE A 36 21.82 -7.75 -15.46
C ILE A 36 20.29 -7.61 -15.51
N PRO A 37 19.72 -6.39 -15.64
CA PRO A 37 18.27 -6.18 -15.63
C PRO A 37 17.55 -6.89 -16.77
N GLY A 38 16.95 -8.04 -16.49
CA GLY A 38 16.11 -8.81 -17.41
C GLY A 38 14.62 -8.46 -17.28
N LEU A 39 14.25 -7.18 -17.46
CA LEU A 39 12.84 -6.76 -17.35
C LEU A 39 12.00 -7.39 -18.47
N LYS A 40 10.87 -8.00 -18.09
CA LYS A 40 9.92 -8.60 -19.03
C LYS A 40 9.34 -7.52 -19.96
N THR A 41 9.08 -7.91 -21.22
CA THR A 41 8.58 -7.00 -22.27
C THR A 41 7.26 -6.30 -21.91
N ASN A 42 6.46 -6.88 -21.02
CA ASN A 42 5.19 -6.33 -20.54
C ASN A 42 5.30 -5.62 -19.18
N PHE A 43 6.52 -5.34 -18.71
CA PHE A 43 6.73 -4.48 -17.55
C PHE A 43 6.21 -3.07 -17.87
N THR A 44 5.50 -2.44 -16.95
CA THR A 44 4.81 -1.15 -17.18
C THR A 44 5.03 -0.16 -16.04
N ALA A 45 6.00 -0.43 -15.17
CA ALA A 45 6.30 0.38 -13.99
C ALA A 45 7.71 0.98 -14.08
N TYR A 46 8.14 1.32 -15.30
CA TYR A 46 9.47 1.89 -15.57
C TYR A 46 9.66 3.23 -14.87
N GLU A 47 8.59 3.99 -14.72
CA GLU A 47 8.55 5.28 -14.03
C GLU A 47 8.83 5.20 -12.52
N TRP A 48 8.84 4.01 -11.93
CA TRP A 48 9.16 3.79 -10.51
C TRP A 48 10.57 3.23 -10.28
N LEU A 49 11.30 2.94 -11.36
CA LEU A 49 12.68 2.49 -11.25
C LEU A 49 13.60 3.64 -10.82
N GLN A 50 14.67 3.28 -10.12
CA GLN A 50 15.77 4.15 -9.75
C GLN A 50 16.82 4.17 -10.88
N ASP A 51 17.69 5.18 -10.85
CA ASP A 51 18.85 5.22 -11.74
C ASP A 51 19.90 4.20 -11.28
N GLY A 52 19.99 3.08 -12.00
CA GLY A 52 20.80 1.94 -11.64
C GLY A 52 21.11 1.05 -12.84
N GLU A 53 22.00 0.09 -12.63
CA GLU A 53 22.59 -0.73 -13.70
C GLU A 53 22.27 -2.21 -13.54
N ILE A 54 21.90 -2.65 -12.32
CA ILE A 54 21.68 -4.06 -11.96
C ILE A 54 20.35 -4.25 -11.23
N VAL A 55 19.98 -5.50 -10.99
CA VAL A 55 18.98 -5.89 -10.00
C VAL A 55 19.69 -6.64 -8.86
N CYS A 56 19.64 -6.13 -7.63
CA CYS A 56 20.26 -6.83 -6.50
C CYS A 56 19.49 -8.13 -6.16
N PRO A 57 20.12 -9.12 -5.51
CA PRO A 57 19.52 -10.43 -5.20
C PRO A 57 18.13 -10.36 -4.56
N TYR A 58 17.97 -9.49 -3.57
CA TYR A 58 16.71 -9.30 -2.85
C TYR A 58 15.59 -8.76 -3.76
N CYS A 59 15.89 -7.77 -4.58
CA CYS A 59 14.92 -7.21 -5.52
C CYS A 59 14.62 -8.19 -6.66
N ASN A 60 15.62 -8.99 -7.09
CA ASN A 60 15.46 -10.01 -8.11
C ASN A 60 14.48 -11.09 -7.65
N HIS A 61 14.61 -11.56 -6.40
CA HIS A 61 13.64 -12.49 -5.80
C HIS A 61 12.23 -11.90 -5.85
N MET A 62 12.03 -10.69 -5.31
CA MET A 62 10.72 -10.04 -5.30
C MET A 62 10.13 -9.82 -6.70
N TYR A 63 10.94 -9.44 -7.67
CA TYR A 63 10.49 -9.19 -9.03
C TYR A 63 9.96 -10.45 -9.74
N ASN A 64 10.61 -11.59 -9.50
CA ASN A 64 10.27 -12.84 -10.14
C ASN A 64 9.10 -13.57 -9.47
N GLU A 65 8.83 -13.28 -8.20
CA GLU A 65 7.71 -13.87 -7.46
C GLU A 65 6.39 -13.12 -7.66
N GLN A 66 5.40 -13.82 -8.22
CA GLN A 66 4.11 -13.19 -8.55
C GLN A 66 3.28 -12.84 -7.31
N GLU A 67 3.53 -13.49 -6.18
CA GLU A 67 2.73 -13.31 -4.97
C GLU A 67 2.78 -11.87 -4.44
N TYR A 68 3.92 -11.19 -4.56
CA TYR A 68 4.08 -9.82 -4.06
C TYR A 68 3.23 -8.80 -4.83
N ARG A 69 2.86 -9.12 -6.08
CA ARG A 69 1.95 -8.35 -6.94
C ARG A 69 0.49 -8.79 -6.84
N LYS A 70 0.25 -10.09 -6.62
CA LYS A 70 -1.08 -10.72 -6.70
C LYS A 70 -1.77 -10.88 -5.35
N SER A 71 -1.17 -10.40 -4.26
CA SER A 71 -1.75 -10.47 -2.93
C SER A 71 -1.54 -9.18 -2.18
N MET A 72 -2.41 -8.94 -1.20
CA MET A 72 -2.17 -7.95 -0.16
C MET A 72 -1.35 -8.60 0.93
N TRP A 73 -0.43 -7.84 1.51
CA TRP A 73 0.45 -8.36 2.55
C TRP A 73 0.91 -7.26 3.49
N VAL A 74 1.29 -7.72 4.68
CA VAL A 74 2.05 -6.95 5.65
C VAL A 74 3.33 -7.71 5.95
N VAL A 75 4.40 -6.97 6.17
CA VAL A 75 5.68 -7.52 6.59
C VAL A 75 6.24 -6.69 7.74
N SER A 76 6.76 -7.37 8.75
CA SER A 76 7.61 -6.81 9.81
C SER A 76 8.92 -7.59 9.88
N ASP A 77 9.79 -7.24 10.82
CA ASP A 77 10.99 -8.03 11.13
C ASP A 77 10.67 -9.45 11.62
N LYS A 78 9.49 -9.66 12.21
CA LYS A 78 9.04 -10.94 12.77
C LYS A 78 8.39 -11.85 11.74
N GLU A 79 7.55 -11.31 10.86
CA GLU A 79 6.78 -12.14 9.92
C GLU A 79 6.38 -11.42 8.62
N TYR A 80 6.13 -12.24 7.60
CA TYR A 80 5.40 -11.84 6.39
C TYR A 80 4.04 -12.54 6.41
N LYS A 81 2.97 -11.77 6.29
CA LYS A 81 1.60 -12.28 6.29
C LYS A 81 0.83 -11.76 5.09
N LYS A 82 0.19 -12.67 4.34
CA LYS A 82 -0.86 -12.32 3.37
C LYS A 82 -2.12 -11.96 4.11
N ILE A 83 -2.77 -10.88 3.68
CA ILE A 83 -3.99 -10.38 4.32
C ILE A 83 -5.13 -10.36 3.32
N LYS A 84 -6.36 -10.43 3.83
CA LYS A 84 -7.58 -10.22 3.06
C LYS A 84 -8.15 -8.83 3.32
N ARG A 85 -9.14 -8.43 2.51
CA ARG A 85 -9.70 -7.07 2.55
C ARG A 85 -10.37 -6.78 3.90
N GLU A 86 -11.05 -7.77 4.44
CA GLU A 86 -11.70 -7.73 5.75
C GLU A 86 -10.73 -7.48 6.92
N GLU A 87 -9.44 -7.82 6.77
CA GLU A 87 -8.41 -7.58 7.80
C GLU A 87 -7.78 -6.18 7.70
N VAL A 88 -8.02 -5.44 6.60
CA VAL A 88 -7.32 -4.17 6.34
C VAL A 88 -7.66 -3.11 7.38
N LYS A 89 -8.93 -3.00 7.79
CA LYS A 89 -9.36 -2.02 8.80
C LYS A 89 -8.56 -2.21 10.10
N ASP A 90 -8.55 -3.43 10.62
CA ASP A 90 -7.90 -3.76 11.89
C ASP A 90 -6.38 -3.57 11.80
N LEU A 91 -5.79 -3.93 10.66
CA LEU A 91 -4.37 -3.73 10.39
C LEU A 91 -3.98 -2.24 10.35
N LEU A 92 -4.79 -1.37 9.73
CA LEU A 92 -4.49 0.06 9.67
C LEU A 92 -4.68 0.74 11.03
N LEU A 93 -5.63 0.29 11.84
CA LEU A 93 -5.83 0.77 13.20
C LEU A 93 -4.76 0.26 14.17
N ASN A 94 -4.23 -0.94 13.93
CA ASN A 94 -3.24 -1.61 14.77
C ASN A 94 -2.09 -2.16 13.90
N PRO A 95 -1.24 -1.29 13.32
CA PRO A 95 -0.12 -1.74 12.49
C PRO A 95 0.92 -2.49 13.34
N PRO A 96 1.76 -3.36 12.73
CA PRO A 96 2.80 -4.09 13.46
C PRO A 96 3.79 -3.15 14.15
N GLU A 97 4.53 -3.68 15.13
CA GLU A 97 5.70 -2.98 15.67
C GLU A 97 6.71 -2.71 14.55
N PRO A 98 7.35 -1.53 14.53
CA PRO A 98 8.34 -1.24 13.50
C PRO A 98 9.62 -2.09 13.65
N PRO A 99 10.32 -2.33 12.53
CA PRO A 99 10.04 -1.86 11.18
C PRO A 99 8.96 -2.66 10.45
N PHE A 100 8.07 -2.01 9.70
CA PHE A 100 7.03 -2.70 8.92
C PHE A 100 6.74 -2.06 7.56
N ALA A 101 6.06 -2.80 6.68
CA ALA A 101 5.50 -2.30 5.44
C ALA A 101 4.16 -2.99 5.13
N ILE A 102 3.21 -2.23 4.59
CA ILE A 102 1.87 -2.73 4.22
C ILE A 102 1.62 -2.45 2.75
N TYR A 103 1.33 -3.49 1.98
CA TYR A 103 0.94 -3.38 0.58
C TYR A 103 -0.48 -3.90 0.38
N LEU A 104 -1.29 -3.07 -0.26
CA LEU A 104 -2.67 -3.32 -0.61
C LEU A 104 -2.81 -3.26 -2.14
N THR A 105 -3.72 -4.05 -2.68
CA THR A 105 -3.98 -4.10 -4.13
C THR A 105 -5.47 -4.24 -4.38
N ARG A 106 -5.97 -3.51 -5.39
CA ARG A 106 -7.37 -3.58 -5.84
C ARG A 106 -7.50 -4.37 -7.13
N THR A 107 -6.46 -4.31 -7.96
CA THR A 107 -6.41 -4.90 -9.30
C THR A 107 -5.73 -6.27 -9.31
N TYR A 108 -4.88 -6.57 -8.32
CA TYR A 108 -4.04 -7.77 -8.24
C TYR A 108 -3.11 -7.94 -9.46
N LYS A 109 -2.84 -6.84 -10.18
CA LYS A 109 -2.17 -6.85 -11.48
C LYS A 109 -0.91 -5.99 -11.52
N LYS A 110 -0.81 -4.95 -10.69
CA LYS A 110 0.30 -3.99 -10.71
C LYS A 110 1.37 -4.37 -9.69
N GLN A 111 2.59 -3.87 -9.92
CA GLN A 111 3.74 -4.03 -9.01
C GLN A 111 3.87 -2.76 -8.16
N GLY A 112 2.78 -2.35 -7.49
CA GLY A 112 2.75 -1.11 -6.72
C GLY A 112 3.76 -1.08 -5.57
N TRP A 113 4.19 -2.26 -5.10
CA TRP A 113 5.25 -2.42 -4.11
C TRP A 113 6.59 -1.79 -4.52
N ILE A 114 6.85 -1.57 -5.82
CA ILE A 114 8.09 -0.91 -6.27
C ILE A 114 8.16 0.53 -5.72
N ARG A 115 7.02 1.22 -5.58
CA ARG A 115 6.98 2.56 -4.98
C ARG A 115 7.34 2.56 -3.49
N MET A 116 7.31 1.40 -2.85
CA MET A 116 7.57 1.22 -1.43
C MET A 116 9.01 0.81 -1.11
N MET A 117 9.88 0.63 -2.12
CA MET A 117 11.22 0.04 -1.91
C MET A 117 12.01 0.72 -0.79
N ASN A 118 11.86 2.04 -0.69
CA ASN A 118 12.53 2.90 0.28
C ASN A 118 11.55 3.52 1.31
N LYS A 119 10.39 2.88 1.53
CA LYS A 119 9.29 3.36 2.38
C LYS A 119 8.94 2.37 3.48
N ILE A 120 9.96 1.91 4.20
CA ILE A 120 9.77 1.16 5.44
C ILE A 120 9.27 2.11 6.53
N ASN A 121 8.26 1.67 7.27
CA ASN A 121 7.66 2.42 8.36
C ASN A 121 8.39 2.15 9.67
N TYR A 122 8.63 3.22 10.42
CA TYR A 122 9.28 3.21 11.74
C TYR A 122 8.38 3.79 12.85
N ASP A 123 7.12 4.11 12.52
CA ASP A 123 6.15 4.76 13.39
C ASP A 123 4.75 4.14 13.14
N GLN A 124 3.97 3.89 14.19
CA GLN A 124 2.64 3.27 14.13
C GLN A 124 1.49 4.31 14.10
N SER A 125 1.80 5.58 14.31
CA SER A 125 0.88 6.71 14.28
C SER A 125 0.88 7.45 12.94
N GLU A 126 2.03 7.49 12.26
CA GLU A 126 2.21 8.09 10.93
C GLU A 126 3.04 7.19 10.02
N PHE A 127 2.42 6.60 8.99
CA PHE A 127 3.08 5.58 8.17
C PHE A 127 2.59 5.58 6.72
N PHE A 128 3.34 4.91 5.84
CA PHE A 128 2.98 4.73 4.44
C PHE A 128 2.38 3.34 4.18
N VAL A 129 1.38 3.31 3.30
CA VAL A 129 0.80 2.09 2.74
C VAL A 129 0.92 2.17 1.23
N GLY A 130 1.49 1.14 0.60
CA GLY A 130 1.49 1.05 -0.85
C GLY A 130 0.18 0.51 -1.37
N MET A 131 -0.32 1.13 -2.44
CA MET A 131 -1.44 0.68 -3.25
C MET A 131 -0.95 0.43 -4.68
N ASP A 132 -1.81 -0.12 -5.55
CA ASP A 132 -1.47 -0.43 -6.94
C ASP A 132 -0.81 0.72 -7.70
N TYR A 133 -1.30 1.94 -7.49
CA TYR A 133 -0.85 3.13 -8.19
C TYR A 133 -0.38 4.22 -7.25
N ASP A 134 -0.64 4.11 -5.95
CA ASP A 134 -0.54 5.19 -4.98
C ASP A 134 0.33 4.80 -3.79
N LEU A 135 0.95 5.79 -3.16
CA LEU A 135 1.56 5.64 -1.85
C LEU A 135 0.76 6.51 -0.89
N ILE A 136 0.00 5.86 -0.02
CA ILE A 136 -0.96 6.49 0.88
C ILE A 136 -0.23 6.80 2.18
N PHE A 137 -0.23 8.08 2.58
CA PHE A 137 0.23 8.46 3.90
C PHE A 137 -0.94 8.34 4.89
N VAL A 138 -0.74 7.59 5.95
CA VAL A 138 -1.73 7.25 6.95
C VAL A 138 -1.39 7.97 8.24
N LYS A 139 -2.38 8.66 8.81
CA LYS A 139 -2.32 9.14 10.19
C LYS A 139 -3.40 8.45 11.01
N SER A 140 -3.03 7.82 12.12
CA SER A 140 -3.98 7.12 12.98
C SER A 140 -5.07 8.05 13.52
N ILE A 141 -4.74 9.33 13.75
CA ILE A 141 -5.73 10.36 14.12
C ILE A 141 -6.78 10.56 13.01
N GLN A 142 -6.37 10.55 11.73
CA GLN A 142 -7.31 10.67 10.61
C GLN A 142 -8.17 9.42 10.47
N LEU A 143 -7.61 8.22 10.69
CA LEU A 143 -8.39 6.98 10.69
C LEU A 143 -9.52 7.01 11.71
N ASN A 144 -9.24 7.50 12.93
CA ASN A 144 -10.23 7.66 14.00
C ASN A 144 -11.36 8.64 13.65
N VAL A 145 -11.15 9.52 12.67
CA VAL A 145 -12.19 10.43 12.15
C VAL A 145 -12.90 9.81 10.95
N TYR A 146 -12.15 9.20 10.03
CA TYR A 146 -12.69 8.71 8.75
C TYR A 146 -13.52 7.45 8.94
N ILE A 147 -13.01 6.47 9.67
CA ILE A 147 -13.66 5.16 9.83
C ILE A 147 -15.08 5.30 10.40
N PRO A 148 -15.32 5.97 11.53
CA PRO A 148 -16.67 6.07 12.08
C PRO A 148 -17.64 6.79 11.15
N LEU A 149 -17.16 7.79 10.40
CA LEU A 149 -17.98 8.51 9.43
C LEU A 149 -18.33 7.63 8.24
N VAL A 150 -17.37 6.88 7.69
CA VAL A 150 -17.64 5.94 6.60
C VAL A 150 -18.63 4.88 7.06
N GLU A 151 -18.43 4.28 8.25
CA GLU A 151 -19.34 3.28 8.81
C GLU A 151 -20.77 3.79 8.91
N LEU A 152 -20.96 4.98 9.49
CA LEU A 152 -22.27 5.65 9.55
C LEU A 152 -22.91 5.76 8.16
N LEU A 153 -22.15 6.18 7.14
CA LEU A 153 -22.67 6.34 5.78
C LEU A 153 -23.03 4.99 5.14
N ILE A 154 -22.23 3.96 5.35
CA ILE A 154 -22.51 2.62 4.82
C ILE A 154 -23.74 2.00 5.51
N GLU A 155 -23.87 2.16 6.83
CA GLU A 155 -25.05 1.72 7.61
C GLU A 155 -26.34 2.42 7.13
N ARG A 156 -26.26 3.71 6.80
CA ARG A 156 -27.36 4.47 6.18
C ARG A 156 -27.60 4.10 4.71
N LYS A 157 -26.88 3.09 4.17
CA LYS A 157 -26.98 2.61 2.79
C LYS A 157 -26.71 3.71 1.78
N ILE A 158 -25.72 4.57 2.05
CA ILE A 158 -25.21 5.54 1.10
C ILE A 158 -24.26 4.80 0.13
N PRO A 159 -24.41 4.95 -1.20
CA PRO A 159 -23.52 4.27 -2.14
C PRO A 159 -22.06 4.69 -1.97
N LYS A 160 -21.13 3.73 -1.93
CA LYS A 160 -19.68 3.99 -1.80
C LYS A 160 -19.15 5.02 -2.81
N LYS A 161 -19.66 5.01 -4.05
CA LYS A 161 -19.30 5.99 -5.08
C LYS A 161 -19.65 7.44 -4.70
N GLU A 162 -20.78 7.65 -4.02
CA GLU A 162 -21.17 8.97 -3.53
C GLU A 162 -20.27 9.39 -2.36
N VAL A 163 -19.98 8.47 -1.43
CA VAL A 163 -19.07 8.70 -0.30
C VAL A 163 -17.65 9.03 -0.79
N GLN A 164 -17.14 8.32 -1.80
CA GLN A 164 -15.84 8.56 -2.41
C GLN A 164 -15.77 9.89 -3.14
N SER A 165 -16.80 10.23 -3.91
CA SER A 165 -16.80 11.45 -4.74
C SER A 165 -17.15 12.73 -3.97
N GLY A 166 -17.65 12.61 -2.74
CA GLY A 166 -18.13 13.74 -1.96
C GLY A 166 -19.49 14.28 -2.41
N ARG A 167 -20.08 13.71 -3.47
CA ARG A 167 -21.30 14.20 -4.11
C ARG A 167 -22.49 13.33 -3.73
N LEU A 168 -23.18 13.73 -2.66
CA LEU A 168 -24.37 13.04 -2.18
C LEU A 168 -25.60 13.44 -3.01
N SER A 169 -26.37 12.44 -3.44
CA SER A 169 -27.67 12.66 -4.08
C SER A 169 -28.73 13.15 -3.06
N PRO A 170 -29.84 13.78 -3.50
CA PRO A 170 -30.92 14.20 -2.59
C PRO A 170 -31.43 13.05 -1.70
N LYS A 171 -31.57 11.84 -2.25
CA LYS A 171 -31.97 10.63 -1.50
C LYS A 171 -30.94 10.24 -0.43
N SER A 172 -29.65 10.41 -0.72
CA SER A 172 -28.57 10.17 0.24
C SER A 172 -28.55 11.23 1.34
N ILE A 173 -28.86 12.48 1.00
CA ILE A 173 -28.97 13.59 1.95
C ILE A 173 -30.14 13.37 2.92
N GLU A 174 -31.30 12.89 2.44
CA GLU A 174 -32.43 12.51 3.28
C GLU A 174 -32.06 11.39 4.28
N LYS A 175 -31.30 10.39 3.83
CA LYS A 175 -30.85 9.27 4.68
C LYS A 175 -29.90 9.69 5.81
N ILE A 176 -29.26 10.85 5.70
CA ILE A 176 -28.46 11.45 6.77
C ILE A 176 -29.20 12.62 7.45
N GLU A 177 -30.53 12.67 7.31
CA GLU A 177 -31.39 13.66 7.97
C GLU A 177 -31.01 15.11 7.66
N MET A 178 -30.53 15.36 6.44
CA MET A 178 -30.07 16.68 5.99
C MET A 178 -28.97 17.27 6.89
N ASN A 179 -28.18 16.41 7.54
CA ASN A 179 -27.11 16.84 8.43
C ASN A 179 -25.99 17.54 7.65
N ILE A 180 -25.97 18.87 7.76
CA ILE A 180 -25.04 19.76 7.05
C ILE A 180 -23.57 19.46 7.41
N ASP A 181 -23.29 19.10 8.67
CA ASP A 181 -21.92 18.82 9.11
C ASP A 181 -21.39 17.53 8.49
N VAL A 182 -22.22 16.50 8.38
CA VAL A 182 -21.88 15.25 7.68
C VAL A 182 -21.62 15.53 6.20
N MET A 183 -22.48 16.31 5.54
CA MET A 183 -22.30 16.69 4.14
C MET A 183 -20.96 17.40 3.90
N LYS A 184 -20.66 18.42 4.71
CA LYS A 184 -19.40 19.17 4.62
C LYS A 184 -18.17 18.29 4.86
N LYS A 185 -18.24 17.36 5.81
CA LYS A 185 -17.15 16.42 6.07
C LYS A 185 -16.91 15.50 4.87
N VAL A 186 -17.96 14.93 4.30
CA VAL A 186 -17.88 14.03 3.14
C VAL A 186 -17.29 14.75 1.92
N GLU A 187 -17.75 15.96 1.64
CA GLU A 187 -17.18 16.80 0.56
C GLU A 187 -15.71 17.13 0.81
N LYS A 188 -15.36 17.51 2.04
CA LYS A 188 -13.98 17.83 2.44
C LYS A 188 -13.03 16.65 2.26
N TYR A 189 -13.47 15.43 2.60
CA TYR A 189 -12.59 14.25 2.61
C TYR A 189 -12.52 13.50 1.28
N ALA A 190 -13.43 13.75 0.34
CA ALA A 190 -13.52 13.02 -0.93
C ALA A 190 -12.23 12.98 -1.77
N ASN A 191 -11.37 13.99 -1.67
CA ASN A 191 -10.11 14.06 -2.42
C ASN A 191 -8.89 13.55 -1.64
N ASP A 192 -9.09 13.04 -0.42
CA ASP A 192 -8.02 12.46 0.39
C ASP A 192 -7.84 10.97 0.01
N PRO A 193 -6.65 10.54 -0.45
CA PRO A 193 -6.39 9.13 -0.77
C PRO A 193 -6.64 8.18 0.41
N LEU A 194 -6.42 8.62 1.65
CA LEU A 194 -6.71 7.83 2.85
C LEU A 194 -8.21 7.63 3.05
N TRP A 195 -9.03 8.65 2.75
CA TRP A 195 -10.49 8.52 2.76
C TRP A 195 -10.94 7.46 1.75
N GLU A 196 -10.36 7.47 0.55
CA GLU A 196 -10.69 6.49 -0.48
C GLU A 196 -10.36 5.05 -0.05
N VAL A 197 -9.23 4.84 0.63
CA VAL A 197 -8.89 3.55 1.25
C VAL A 197 -9.91 3.15 2.31
N CYS A 198 -10.33 4.09 3.16
CA CYS A 198 -11.33 3.82 4.20
C CYS A 198 -12.68 3.41 3.61
N VAL A 199 -13.14 4.08 2.54
CA VAL A 199 -14.39 3.68 1.87
C VAL A 199 -14.24 2.34 1.14
N TRP A 200 -13.06 2.07 0.57
CA TRP A 200 -12.78 0.82 -0.11
C TRP A 200 -12.70 -0.37 0.85
N MET A 201 -12.24 -0.24 2.09
CA MET A 201 -12.13 -1.40 2.99
C MET A 201 -13.46 -1.83 3.61
N MET A 202 -14.43 -0.92 3.75
CA MET A 202 -15.82 -1.27 4.08
C MET A 202 -16.50 -1.96 2.90
#